data_AF-A0A7X7A4J9-F1
#
_entry.id   AF-A0A7X7A4J9-F1
#
_cell.length_a   1.000
_cell.length_b   1.000
_cell.length_c   1.000
_cell.angle_alpha   90.00
_cell.angle_beta   90.00
_cell.angle_gamma   90.00
#
_symmetry.space_group_name_H-M   'P 1'
#
loop_
_entity.id
_entity.type
_entity.pdbx_description
1 polymer ?
#
loop_
_entity_poly.entity_id
_entity_poly.type
_entity_poly.pdbx_seq_one_letter_code
_entity_poly.pdbx_strand_id
1 'polypeptide(L)'
;MPAAPEDAEVKEILKILERDSRVTPEQIAEMTGRDAGEVARLIAEAEAEGIIRRYKSVIDWERAGNERVLAFIDVRVLPEPNHGFDDIARRIYRHPEVRSVYLVSGQN
;
A
#
# COMPACT_ATOMS: atom_id res chain seq x y z
N MET A 1 -14.89 5.65 8.76
CA MET A 1 -14.47 4.94 7.54
C MET A 1 -15.69 4.90 6.64
N PRO A 2 -15.59 5.26 5.34
CA PRO A 2 -16.69 5.01 4.42
C PRO A 2 -17.00 3.51 4.44
N ALA A 3 -18.29 3.16 4.36
CA ALA A 3 -18.71 1.77 4.26
C ALA A 3 -18.03 1.15 3.03
N ALA A 4 -17.46 -0.05 3.19
CA ALA A 4 -16.90 -0.77 2.04
C ALA A 4 -18.02 -0.96 1.01
N PRO A 5 -17.74 -0.84 -0.30
CA PRO A 5 -18.77 -1.09 -1.31
C PRO A 5 -19.32 -2.51 -1.10
N GLU A 6 -20.57 -2.62 -0.70
CA GLU A 6 -21.21 -3.91 -0.41
C GLU A 6 -21.47 -4.69 -1.70
N ASP A 7 -21.59 -3.98 -2.82
CA ASP A 7 -21.82 -4.53 -4.16
C ASP A 7 -20.66 -5.41 -4.62
N ALA A 8 -20.97 -6.69 -4.89
CA ALA A 8 -20.04 -7.66 -5.46
C ALA A 8 -19.42 -7.18 -6.78
N GLU A 9 -20.15 -6.32 -7.47
CA GLU A 9 -19.88 -5.76 -8.78
C GLU A 9 -18.74 -4.73 -8.75
N VAL A 10 -18.80 -3.78 -7.81
CA VAL A 10 -17.74 -2.78 -7.60
C VAL A 10 -16.45 -3.46 -7.17
N LYS A 11 -16.54 -4.53 -6.38
CA LYS A 11 -15.37 -5.33 -5.97
C LYS A 11 -14.63 -5.95 -7.15
N GLU A 12 -15.34 -6.32 -8.22
CA GLU A 12 -14.70 -6.89 -9.41
C GLU A 12 -13.88 -5.85 -10.17
N ILE A 13 -14.44 -4.65 -10.39
CA ILE A 13 -13.73 -3.51 -10.99
C ILE A 13 -12.48 -3.16 -10.18
N LEU A 14 -12.61 -3.08 -8.85
CA LEU A 14 -11.49 -2.79 -7.95
C LEU A 14 -10.41 -3.87 -8.01
N LYS A 15 -10.76 -5.15 -8.13
CA LYS A 15 -9.78 -6.24 -8.31
C LYS A 15 -9.04 -6.15 -9.63
N ILE A 16 -9.73 -5.75 -10.71
CA ILE A 16 -9.09 -5.54 -12.02
C ILE A 16 -8.06 -4.42 -11.91
N LEU A 17 -8.44 -3.27 -11.33
CA LEU A 17 -7.56 -2.12 -11.14
C LEU A 17 -6.42 -2.37 -10.15
N GLU A 18 -6.64 -3.18 -9.10
CA GLU A 18 -5.60 -3.60 -8.17
C GLU A 18 -4.51 -4.41 -8.89
N ARG A 19 -4.92 -5.31 -9.80
CA ARG A 19 -4.00 -6.12 -10.59
C ARG A 19 -3.28 -5.30 -11.66
N ASP A 20 -4.02 -4.43 -12.35
CA ASP A 20 -3.47 -3.54 -13.37
C ASP A 20 -4.25 -2.22 -13.42
N SER A 21 -3.63 -1.19 -12.85
CA SER A 21 -4.17 0.17 -12.82
C SER A 21 -4.28 0.86 -14.18
N ARG A 22 -3.69 0.29 -15.25
CA ARG A 22 -3.70 0.90 -16.59
C ARG A 22 -4.85 0.42 -17.46
N VAL A 23 -5.64 -0.54 -17.00
CA VAL A 23 -6.80 -1.04 -17.74
C VAL A 23 -7.84 0.09 -17.83
N THR A 24 -8.26 0.39 -19.05
CA THR A 24 -9.22 1.46 -19.33
C THR A 24 -10.64 1.06 -18.93
N PRO A 25 -11.55 2.02 -18.64
CA PRO A 25 -12.95 1.72 -18.37
C PRO A 25 -13.60 0.87 -19.47
N GLU A 26 -13.23 1.09 -20.74
CA GLU A 26 -13.74 0.34 -21.89
C GLU A 26 -13.32 -1.13 -21.85
N GLN A 27 -12.05 -1.40 -21.49
CA GLN A 27 -11.55 -2.76 -21.35
C GLN A 27 -12.16 -3.47 -20.14
N ILE A 28 -12.33 -2.76 -19.02
CA ILE A 28 -12.99 -3.31 -17.82
C ILE A 28 -14.46 -3.62 -18.16
N ALA A 29 -15.13 -2.76 -18.91
CA ALA A 29 -16.49 -2.99 -19.39
C ALA A 29 -16.60 -4.25 -20.25
N GLU A 30 -15.68 -4.47 -21.19
CA GLU A 30 -15.61 -5.71 -21.99
C GLU A 30 -15.38 -6.95 -21.12
N MET A 31 -14.51 -6.86 -20.11
CA MET A 31 -14.19 -7.97 -19.19
C MET A 31 -15.35 -8.33 -18.26
N THR A 32 -16.14 -7.33 -17.85
CA THR A 32 -17.22 -7.47 -16.86
C THR A 32 -18.62 -7.54 -17.49
N GLY A 33 -18.73 -7.34 -18.82
CA GLY A 33 -20.01 -7.29 -19.54
C GLY A 33 -20.85 -6.05 -19.23
N ARG A 34 -20.21 -4.92 -18.89
CA ARG A 34 -20.86 -3.68 -18.46
C ARG A 34 -20.79 -2.57 -19.50
N ASP A 35 -21.50 -1.48 -19.23
CA ASP A 35 -21.32 -0.22 -19.95
C ASP A 35 -20.04 0.50 -19.50
N ALA A 36 -19.29 1.06 -20.45
CA ALA A 36 -18.05 1.77 -20.16
C ALA A 36 -18.28 3.06 -19.35
N GLY A 37 -19.39 3.76 -19.57
CA GLY A 37 -19.77 4.95 -18.82
C GLY A 37 -20.13 4.62 -17.37
N GLU A 38 -20.81 3.50 -17.14
CA GLU A 38 -21.06 2.98 -15.79
C GLU A 38 -19.75 2.67 -15.05
N VAL A 39 -18.84 1.95 -15.69
CA VAL A 39 -17.52 1.63 -15.11
C VAL A 39 -16.75 2.90 -14.78
N ALA A 40 -16.69 3.87 -15.70
CA ALA A 40 -16.00 5.14 -15.47
C ALA A 40 -16.58 5.91 -14.28
N ARG A 41 -17.91 5.93 -14.14
CA ARG A 41 -18.60 6.55 -12.99
C ARG A 41 -18.22 5.86 -11.68
N LEU A 42 -18.26 4.52 -11.63
CA LEU A 42 -17.93 3.75 -10.44
C LEU A 42 -16.48 3.95 -10.00
N ILE A 43 -15.55 4.06 -10.94
CA ILE A 43 -14.15 4.38 -10.64
C ILE A 43 -14.04 5.77 -10.02
N ALA A 44 -14.66 6.78 -10.63
CA ALA A 44 -14.63 8.15 -10.12
C ALA A 44 -15.26 8.29 -8.73
N GLU A 45 -16.35 7.57 -8.46
CA GLU A 45 -16.98 7.49 -7.13
C GLU A 45 -16.03 6.85 -6.11
N ALA A 46 -15.39 5.72 -6.46
CA ALA A 46 -14.44 5.05 -5.60
C ALA A 46 -13.19 5.91 -5.29
N GLU A 47 -12.74 6.75 -6.22
CA GLU A 47 -11.70 7.75 -6.00
C GLU A 47 -12.17 8.87 -5.06
N ALA A 48 -13.34 9.44 -5.32
CA ALA A 48 -13.91 10.52 -4.52
C ALA A 48 -14.17 10.11 -3.06
N GLU A 49 -14.57 8.86 -2.84
CA GLU A 49 -14.79 8.30 -1.50
C GLU A 49 -13.49 7.86 -0.79
N GLY A 50 -12.35 7.88 -1.50
CA GLY A 50 -11.06 7.44 -0.98
C GLY A 50 -10.95 5.93 -0.78
N ILE A 51 -11.80 5.15 -1.47
CA ILE A 51 -11.64 3.70 -1.64
C ILE A 51 -10.41 3.45 -2.50
N ILE A 52 -10.31 4.12 -3.65
CA ILE A 52 -9.08 4.21 -4.44
C ILE A 52 -8.29 5.42 -3.94
N ARG A 53 -7.17 5.16 -3.26
CA ARG A 53 -6.33 6.23 -2.69
C ARG A 53 -5.18 6.65 -3.58
N ARG A 54 -4.70 5.73 -4.42
CA ARG A 54 -3.59 5.95 -5.36
C ARG A 54 -3.48 4.75 -6.30
N TYR A 55 -2.93 5.02 -7.48
CA TYR A 55 -2.41 4.01 -8.38
C TYR A 55 -0.89 3.88 -8.21
N LYS A 56 -0.35 2.66 -8.31
CA LYS A 56 1.08 2.42 -8.10
C LYS A 56 1.62 1.47 -9.17
N SER A 57 2.84 1.75 -9.63
CA SER A 57 3.58 0.89 -10.54
C SER A 57 4.49 -0.08 -9.78
N VAL A 58 4.59 -1.32 -10.28
CA VAL A 58 5.63 -2.27 -9.89
C VAL A 58 6.86 -1.99 -10.76
N ILE A 59 7.96 -1.58 -10.14
CA ILE A 59 9.18 -1.16 -10.83
C ILE A 59 10.31 -2.08 -10.39
N ASP A 60 11.02 -2.63 -11.37
CA ASP A 60 12.32 -3.25 -11.18
C ASP A 60 13.36 -2.13 -11.00
N TRP A 61 13.70 -1.83 -9.75
CA TRP A 61 14.61 -0.74 -9.43
C TRP A 61 16.07 -1.07 -9.75
N GLU A 62 16.45 -2.36 -9.74
CA GLU A 62 17.79 -2.80 -10.14
C GLU A 62 18.02 -2.46 -11.61
N ARG A 63 17.06 -2.79 -12.48
CA ARG A 63 17.13 -2.43 -13.92
C ARG A 63 16.96 -0.95 -14.18
N ALA A 64 16.26 -0.22 -13.31
CA ALA A 64 16.12 1.23 -13.40
C ALA A 64 17.38 2.00 -12.95
N GLY A 65 18.50 1.32 -12.67
CA GLY A 65 19.76 1.94 -12.26
C GLY A 65 19.74 2.48 -10.84
N ASN A 66 18.81 2.00 -10.01
CA ASN A 66 18.68 2.39 -8.61
C ASN A 66 18.88 1.16 -7.73
N GLU A 67 20.14 0.90 -7.39
CA GLU A 67 20.53 -0.16 -6.46
C GLU A 67 20.00 0.15 -5.06
N ARG A 68 18.79 -0.33 -4.76
CA ARG A 68 18.21 -0.22 -3.42
C ARG A 68 18.69 -1.39 -2.58
N VAL A 69 19.67 -1.17 -1.72
CA VAL A 69 20.07 -2.15 -0.71
C VAL A 69 19.03 -2.17 0.40
N LEU A 70 18.37 -3.32 0.60
CA LEU A 70 17.53 -3.56 1.77
C LEU A 70 18.33 -4.37 2.79
N ALA A 71 18.52 -3.81 3.98
CA ALA A 71 19.15 -4.50 5.10
C ALA A 71 18.16 -4.68 6.25
N PHE A 72 18.19 -5.85 6.88
CA PHE A 72 17.53 -6.08 8.16
C PHE A 72 18.57 -5.95 9.26
N ILE A 73 18.33 -5.06 10.22
CA ILE A 73 19.23 -4.80 11.34
C ILE A 73 18.51 -5.23 12.61
N ASP A 74 19.03 -6.27 13.25
CA ASP A 74 18.58 -6.69 14.59
C ASP A 74 19.39 -5.93 15.64
N VAL A 75 18.71 -5.24 16.56
CA VAL A 75 19.33 -4.40 17.58
C VAL A 75 18.84 -4.88 18.95
N ARG A 76 19.77 -5.43 19.74
CA ARG A 76 19.52 -5.76 21.14
C ARG A 76 19.88 -4.57 22.01
N VAL A 77 18.90 -4.10 22.79
CA VAL A 77 19.05 -2.92 23.65
C VAL A 77 18.52 -3.26 25.04
N LEU A 78 19.18 -2.74 26.07
CA LEU A 78 18.64 -2.78 27.42
C LEU A 78 17.66 -1.62 27.56
N PRO A 79 16.43 -1.84 28.04
CA PRO A 79 15.45 -0.77 28.18
C PRO A 79 15.92 0.26 29.21
N GLU A 80 15.68 1.53 28.93
CA GLU A 80 15.98 2.59 29.89
C GLU A 80 14.91 2.63 30.99
N PRO A 81 15.29 2.82 32.27
CA PRO A 81 14.34 2.96 33.36
C PRO A 81 13.32 4.08 33.06
N ASN A 82 12.03 3.77 33.18
CA ASN A 82 10.88 4.67 32.93
C ASN A 82 10.64 5.12 31.48
N HIS A 83 11.50 4.80 30.50
CA HIS A 83 11.30 5.16 29.06
C HIS A 83 11.28 3.97 28.10
N GLY A 84 11.66 2.77 28.56
CA GLY A 84 11.54 1.55 27.76
C GLY A 84 12.41 1.58 26.50
N PHE A 85 11.80 1.40 25.33
CA PHE A 85 12.46 1.38 24.02
C PHE A 85 12.13 2.62 23.15
N ASP A 86 11.33 3.55 23.67
CA ASP A 86 10.76 4.63 22.85
C ASP A 86 11.81 5.64 22.40
N ASP A 87 12.80 5.92 23.24
CA ASP A 87 13.87 6.86 22.91
C ASP A 87 14.77 6.36 21.80
N ILE A 88 15.15 5.08 21.86
CA ILE A 88 15.98 4.45 20.84
C ILE A 88 15.21 4.26 19.53
N ALA A 89 13.93 3.86 19.60
CA ALA A 89 13.07 3.77 18.43
C ALA A 89 12.89 5.13 17.74
N ARG A 90 12.64 6.20 18.51
CA ARG A 90 12.52 7.58 17.98
C ARG A 90 13.80 8.05 17.31
N ARG A 91 14.96 7.70 17.86
CA ARG A 91 16.25 8.06 17.26
C ARG A 91 16.46 7.34 15.93
N ILE A 92 16.15 6.06 15.85
CA ILE A 92 16.29 5.24 14.63
C ILE A 92 15.31 5.73 13.55
N TYR A 93 14.05 6.00 13.90
CA TYR A 93 13.02 6.45 12.95
C TYR A 93 13.32 7.79 12.25
N ARG A 94 14.20 8.63 12.83
CA ARG A 94 14.59 9.91 12.23
C ARG A 94 15.51 9.77 11.02
N HIS A 95 16.08 8.59 10.80
CA HIS A 95 16.93 8.33 9.64
C HIS A 95 16.04 8.08 8.41
N PRO A 96 16.14 8.89 7.33
CA PRO A 96 15.31 8.72 6.13
C PRO A 96 15.51 7.38 5.42
N GLU A 97 16.63 6.70 5.67
CA GLU A 97 16.94 5.36 5.18
C GLU A 97 16.11 4.27 5.88
N VAL A 98 15.58 4.55 7.08
CA VAL A 98 14.79 3.59 7.87
C VAL A 98 13.34 3.61 7.37
N ARG A 99 12.95 2.53 6.68
CA ARG A 99 11.60 2.38 6.16
C ARG A 99 10.58 2.01 7.25
N SER A 100 10.97 1.15 8.17
CA SER A 100 10.11 0.63 9.24
C SER A 100 10.96 0.24 10.46
N VAL A 101 10.43 0.41 11.66
CA VAL A 101 11.00 -0.10 12.91
C VAL A 101 9.93 -0.97 13.59
N TYR A 102 10.33 -2.15 14.06
CA TYR A 102 9.45 -3.06 14.78
C TYR A 102 10.03 -3.33 16.17
N LEU A 103 9.21 -3.19 17.21
CA LEU A 103 9.54 -3.66 18.55
C LEU A 103 9.01 -5.09 18.68
N VAL A 104 9.92 -6.04 18.85
CA VAL A 104 9.58 -7.46 18.92
C VAL A 104 9.86 -7.96 20.32
N SER A 105 8.83 -8.40 21.04
CA SER A 105 8.98 -9.14 22.29
C SER A 105 9.16 -10.62 21.95
N GLY A 106 10.36 -11.16 22.17
CA GLY A 106 10.65 -12.58 21.98
C GLY A 106 11.94 -12.97 22.71
N GLN A 107 11.95 -14.15 23.33
CA GLN A 107 13.16 -14.78 23.81
C GLN A 107 13.75 -15.64 22.69
N ASN A 108 15.03 -15.47 22.41
CA ASN A 108 15.87 -16.53 21.86
C ASN A 108 16.71 -17.08 23.02
#